data_AF-A0A317PTH8-F1
#
_entry.id   AF-A0A317PTH8-F1
#
_cell.length_a   1.000
_cell.length_b   1.000
_cell.length_c   1.000
_cell.angle_alpha   90.00
_cell.angle_beta   90.00
_cell.angle_gamma   90.00
#
_symmetry.space_group_name_H-M   'P 1'
#
loop_
_entity.id
_entity.type
_entity.pdbx_description
1 polymer ?
#
loop_
_entity_poly.entity_id
_entity_poly.type
_entity_poly.pdbx_seq_one_letter_code
_entity_poly.pdbx_strand_id
1 'polypeptide(L)'
;MSSGLQCWDSSGRLIVDLGDYFIRYVGTQSITCGSGATSWSFSYSGMTTSGWIVTIVSTAYWQDYAVKCYDGGFRVFYLPTAHGFSDTLSVEIYRYE
;
A
#
# COMPACT_ATOMS: atom_id res chain seq x y z
N MET A 1 -7.83 15.44 -3.37
CA MET A 1 -8.58 16.27 -2.41
C MET A 1 -9.69 15.38 -1.89
N SER A 2 -9.57 14.83 -0.68
CA SER A 2 -10.77 14.26 -0.06
C SER A 2 -11.51 15.37 0.62
N SER A 3 -12.82 15.40 0.40
CA SER A 3 -13.68 16.13 1.30
C SER A 3 -14.55 15.07 1.94
N GLY A 4 -14.11 14.60 3.10
CA GLY A 4 -15.05 14.22 4.13
C GLY A 4 -16.06 15.36 4.35
N LEU A 5 -17.17 15.07 5.02
CA LEU A 5 -18.21 16.07 5.20
C LEU A 5 -17.71 17.18 6.13
N GLN A 6 -17.46 18.35 5.55
CA GLN A 6 -17.20 19.58 6.30
C GLN A 6 -18.42 20.48 6.21
N CYS A 7 -19.00 20.81 7.38
CA CYS A 7 -20.09 21.75 7.50
C CYS A 7 -19.60 23.00 8.24
N TRP A 8 -19.79 24.15 7.62
CA TRP A 8 -19.40 25.45 8.16
C TRP A 8 -20.66 26.22 8.54
N ASP A 9 -20.66 26.87 9.71
CA ASP A 9 -21.72 27.81 10.06
C ASP A 9 -21.53 29.17 9.34
N SER A 10 -22.54 30.04 9.45
CA SER A 10 -22.52 31.39 8.88
C SER A 10 -21.47 32.31 9.52
N SER A 11 -20.87 31.91 10.65
CA SER A 11 -19.79 32.62 11.34
C SER A 11 -18.41 32.11 10.94
N GLY A 12 -18.32 31.16 10.00
CA GLY A 12 -17.07 30.57 9.54
C GLY A 12 -16.46 29.56 10.51
N ARG A 13 -17.26 28.96 11.40
CA ARG A 13 -16.83 27.88 12.29
C ARG A 13 -17.13 26.52 11.67
N LEU A 14 -16.19 25.61 11.79
CA LEU A 14 -16.37 24.20 11.42
C LEU A 14 -17.23 23.52 12.49
N ILE A 15 -18.45 23.12 12.12
CA ILE A 15 -19.44 22.50 13.03
C ILE A 15 -19.41 20.98 12.92
N VAL A 16 -19.07 20.46 11.75
CA VAL A 16 -18.87 19.03 11.51
C VAL A 16 -17.61 18.87 10.69
N ASP A 17 -16.70 18.04 11.19
CA ASP A 17 -15.58 17.50 10.43
C ASP A 17 -15.62 15.98 10.59
N LEU A 18 -16.27 15.31 9.65
CA LEU A 18 -16.13 13.87 9.53
C LEU A 18 -14.82 13.63 8.78
N GLY A 19 -13.74 13.47 9.55
CA GLY A 19 -12.44 13.07 9.05
C GLY A 19 -12.59 11.90 8.06
N ASP A 20 -11.96 12.06 6.91
CA ASP A 20 -12.06 11.12 5.82
C ASP A 20 -11.25 9.86 6.17
N TYR A 21 -11.86 8.87 6.86
CA TYR A 21 -11.25 7.56 7.11
C TYR A 21 -11.14 6.71 5.83
N PHE A 22 -10.95 7.35 4.67
CA PHE A 22 -10.91 6.67 3.40
C PHE A 22 -9.49 6.27 3.07
N ILE A 23 -9.34 4.99 2.78
CA ILE A 23 -8.16 4.45 2.12
C ILE A 23 -8.15 5.04 0.71
N ARG A 24 -7.18 5.93 0.42
CA ARG A 24 -7.02 6.57 -0.89
C ARG A 24 -6.03 5.80 -1.74
N TYR A 25 -6.43 5.48 -2.97
CA TYR A 25 -5.52 4.96 -4.00
C TYR A 25 -4.46 6.01 -4.37
N VAL A 26 -3.19 5.63 -4.32
CA VAL A 26 -2.04 6.47 -4.65
C VAL A 26 -1.49 6.13 -6.04
N GLY A 27 -1.44 4.84 -6.37
CA GLY A 27 -0.93 4.40 -7.66
C GLY A 27 -0.71 2.89 -7.74
N THR A 28 -0.26 2.45 -8.91
CA THR A 28 0.12 1.06 -9.19
C THR A 28 1.59 1.01 -9.57
N GLN A 29 2.30 -0.01 -9.08
CA GLN A 29 3.69 -0.26 -9.42
C GLN A 29 3.86 -1.70 -9.88
N SER A 30 4.64 -1.90 -10.95
CA SER A 30 5.12 -3.22 -11.33
C SER A 30 6.46 -3.50 -10.64
N ILE A 31 6.55 -4.64 -9.97
CA ILE A 31 7.72 -5.07 -9.21
C ILE A 31 8.18 -6.44 -9.69
N THR A 32 9.49 -6.69 -9.63
CA THR A 32 10.06 -7.99 -10.00
C THR A 32 10.72 -8.61 -8.77
N CYS A 33 10.21 -9.78 -8.37
CA CYS A 33 10.80 -10.64 -7.37
C CYS A 33 11.77 -11.59 -8.07
N GLY A 34 13.07 -11.53 -7.73
CA GLY A 34 14.06 -12.44 -8.28
C GLY A 34 14.06 -13.81 -7.57
N SER A 35 14.39 -14.89 -8.29
CA SER A 35 14.43 -16.24 -7.72
C SER A 35 15.48 -16.40 -6.61
N GLY A 36 15.25 -17.34 -5.69
CA GLY A 36 16.25 -17.77 -4.69
C GLY A 36 16.17 -17.04 -3.35
N ALA A 37 15.49 -15.89 -3.30
CA ALA A 37 15.14 -15.21 -2.06
C ALA A 37 13.68 -15.51 -1.67
N THR A 38 13.33 -15.20 -0.42
CA THR A 38 11.94 -15.26 0.08
C THR A 38 11.41 -13.90 0.49
N SER A 39 12.20 -12.83 0.33
CA SER A 39 11.74 -11.47 0.53
C SER A 39 12.49 -10.47 -0.34
N TRP A 40 11.79 -9.44 -0.78
CA TRP A 40 12.30 -8.38 -1.66
C TRP A 40 11.80 -7.03 -1.18
N SER A 41 12.67 -6.02 -1.19
CA SER A 41 12.35 -4.68 -0.71
C SER A 41 12.32 -3.71 -1.88
N PHE A 42 11.27 -2.90 -1.95
CA PHE A 42 11.04 -1.92 -3.00
C PHE A 42 10.91 -0.53 -2.38
N SER A 43 11.61 0.44 -2.94
CA SER A 43 11.58 1.81 -2.44
C SER A 43 10.32 2.54 -2.92
N TYR A 44 9.75 3.35 -2.04
CA TYR A 44 8.67 4.26 -2.35
C TYR A 44 8.78 5.52 -1.49
N SER A 45 9.04 6.66 -2.13
CA SER A 45 9.29 7.91 -1.43
C SER A 45 8.07 8.36 -0.63
N GLY A 46 8.28 8.74 0.64
CA GLY A 46 7.21 9.18 1.53
C GLY A 46 6.34 8.07 2.13
N MET A 47 6.60 6.80 1.78
CA MET A 47 5.95 5.67 2.45
C MET A 47 6.46 5.53 3.88
N THR A 48 5.56 5.25 4.80
CA THR A 48 5.85 5.02 6.21
C THR A 48 5.28 3.67 6.65
N THR A 49 5.78 3.17 7.78
CA THR A 49 5.31 1.91 8.38
C THR A 49 3.82 1.94 8.75
N SER A 50 3.28 3.13 9.07
CA SER A 50 1.86 3.37 9.38
C SER A 50 1.25 4.34 8.36
N GLY A 51 -0.06 4.25 8.13
CA GLY A 51 -0.79 5.13 7.19
C GLY A 51 -0.69 4.70 5.72
N TRP A 52 -0.09 3.54 5.44
CA TRP A 52 0.07 3.01 4.09
C TRP A 52 -0.31 1.54 4.02
N ILE A 53 -0.94 1.16 2.91
CA ILE A 53 -1.27 -0.22 2.57
C ILE A 53 -0.76 -0.48 1.16
N VAL A 54 -0.09 -1.60 0.96
CA VAL A 54 0.28 -2.10 -0.36
C VAL A 54 -0.33 -3.48 -0.52
N THR A 55 -1.01 -3.70 -1.64
CA THR A 55 -1.65 -4.97 -1.96
C THR A 55 -1.19 -5.46 -3.32
N ILE A 56 -1.03 -6.77 -3.46
CA ILE A 56 -0.72 -7.42 -4.74
C ILE A 56 -2.05 -7.65 -5.46
N VAL A 57 -2.15 -7.16 -6.68
CA VAL A 57 -3.35 -7.32 -7.53
C VAL A 57 -3.12 -8.24 -8.73
N SER A 58 -1.89 -8.72 -8.92
CA SER A 58 -1.58 -9.73 -9.91
C SER A 58 -2.15 -11.10 -9.54
N THR A 59 -2.75 -11.77 -10.52
CA THR A 59 -2.98 -13.20 -10.49
C THR A 59 -1.73 -13.95 -10.95
N ALA A 60 -1.05 -14.66 -10.04
CA ALA A 60 0.01 -15.61 -10.35
C ALA A 60 -0.44 -17.05 -10.11
N TYR A 61 0.30 -18.04 -10.60
CA TYR A 61 -0.02 -19.46 -10.37
C TYR A 61 0.28 -19.90 -8.91
N TRP A 62 1.23 -19.23 -8.24
CA TRP A 62 1.62 -19.43 -6.84
C TRP A 62 1.47 -18.09 -6.09
N GLN A 63 0.31 -17.80 -5.50
CA GLN A 63 -0.01 -16.47 -4.93
C GLN A 63 0.26 -16.35 -3.43
N ASP A 64 1.24 -17.08 -2.93
CA ASP A 64 1.54 -17.09 -1.51
C ASP A 64 2.50 -15.94 -1.18
N TYR A 65 2.02 -14.70 -1.35
CA TYR A 65 2.78 -13.49 -1.04
C TYR A 65 2.08 -12.65 0.02
N ALA A 66 2.89 -12.02 0.88
CA ALA A 66 2.44 -10.95 1.77
C ALA A 66 3.26 -9.69 1.56
N VAL A 67 2.71 -8.54 1.93
CA VAL A 67 3.39 -7.24 1.82
C VAL A 67 3.34 -6.52 3.17
N LYS A 68 4.44 -5.84 3.51
CA LYS A 68 4.51 -4.95 4.67
C LYS A 68 5.22 -3.64 4.33
N CYS A 69 4.59 -2.52 4.66
CA CYS A 69 5.19 -1.19 4.53
C CYS A 69 6.27 -0.95 5.60
N TYR A 70 7.27 -0.15 5.27
CA TYR A 70 8.30 0.35 6.17
C TYR A 70 8.68 1.79 5.75
N ASP A 71 9.47 2.47 6.57
CA ASP A 71 9.86 3.85 6.27
C ASP A 71 10.77 3.90 5.03
N GLY A 72 10.25 4.47 3.94
CA GLY A 72 10.91 4.57 2.63
C GLY A 72 10.54 3.47 1.63
N GLY A 73 9.59 2.57 1.93
CA GLY A 73 9.13 1.57 0.96
C GLY A 73 8.30 0.43 1.52
N PHE A 74 8.26 -0.69 0.79
CA PHE A 74 7.53 -1.89 1.21
C PHE A 74 8.32 -3.15 0.90
N ARG A 75 8.08 -4.20 1.68
CA ARG A 75 8.69 -5.52 1.54
C ARG A 75 7.65 -6.53 1.13
N VAL A 76 7.95 -7.28 0.08
CA VAL A 76 7.19 -8.46 -0.34
C VAL A 76 7.84 -9.70 0.25
N PHE A 77 7.03 -10.60 0.77
CA PHE A 77 7.44 -11.89 1.34
C PHE A 77 6.79 -12.99 0.54
N TYR A 78 7.56 -14.01 0.17
CA TYR A 78 7.03 -15.29 -0.25
C TYR A 78 6.77 -16.13 1.01
N LEU A 79 5.52 -16.53 1.21
CA LEU A 79 5.05 -17.19 2.42
C LEU A 79 5.46 -18.67 2.54
N PRO A 80 5.61 -19.45 1.45
CA PRO A 80 6.08 -20.82 1.56
C PRO A 80 7.54 -20.89 2.04
N THR A 81 7.90 -22.02 2.66
CA THR A 81 9.23 -22.25 3.27
C THR A 81 10.34 -22.56 2.27
N ALA A 82 10.01 -22.69 0.98
CA ALA A 82 10.98 -22.92 -0.09
C ALA A 82 11.49 -21.59 -0.69
N HIS A 83 12.29 -21.68 -1.75
CA HIS A 83 12.77 -20.50 -2.47
C HIS A 83 11.64 -19.83 -3.25
N GLY A 84 11.66 -18.49 -3.32
CA GLY A 84 10.79 -17.74 -4.21
C GLY A 84 11.16 -17.95 -5.68
N PHE A 85 10.15 -17.82 -6.53
CA PHE A 85 10.28 -17.87 -7.98
C PHE A 85 10.51 -16.47 -8.58
N SER A 86 10.93 -16.44 -9.85
CA SER A 86 11.06 -15.20 -10.59
C SER A 86 9.69 -14.77 -11.09
N ASP A 87 9.11 -13.75 -10.46
CA ASP A 87 7.77 -13.27 -10.76
C ASP A 87 7.74 -11.75 -10.90
N THR A 88 6.93 -11.26 -11.84
CA THR A 88 6.59 -9.85 -11.95
C THR A 88 5.17 -9.64 -11.46
N LEU A 89 5.02 -8.84 -10.40
CA LEU A 89 3.77 -8.58 -9.72
C LEU A 89 3.36 -7.13 -9.92
N SER A 90 2.06 -6.90 -10.03
CA SER A 90 1.43 -5.59 -9.97
C SER A 90 0.95 -5.36 -8.55
N VAL A 91 1.36 -4.26 -7.94
CA VAL A 91 0.91 -3.84 -6.62
C VAL A 91 0.16 -2.52 -6.70
N GLU A 92 -0.89 -2.39 -5.91
CA GLU A 92 -1.58 -1.14 -5.68
C GLU A 92 -1.18 -0.57 -4.33
N ILE A 93 -0.96 0.75 -4.32
CA ILE A 93 -0.47 1.49 -3.18
C ILE A 93 -1.58 2.42 -2.73
N TYR A 94 -1.88 2.35 -1.45
CA TYR A 94 -2.92 3.12 -0.79
C TYR A 94 -2.36 3.86 0.42
N ARG A 95 -2.96 5.00 0.74
CA ARG A 95 -2.66 5.81 1.93
C ARG A 95 -3.93 6.10 2.70
N TYR A 96 -3.83 6.07 4.02
CA TYR A 96 -4.90 6.47 4.94
C TYR A 96 -4.27 7.35 6.04
N GLU A 97 -5.04 8.31 6.53
CA GLU A 97 -4.64 9.24 7.60
C GLU A 97 -5.68 9.26 8.71
#